data_AF-A0A1J3EA55-F1
#
_entry.id   AF-A0A1J3EA55-F1
#
_cell.length_a   1.000
_cell.length_b   1.000
_cell.length_c   1.000
_cell.angle_alpha   90.00
_cell.angle_beta   90.00
_cell.angle_gamma   90.00
#
_symmetry.space_group_name_H-M   'P 1'
#
loop_
_entity.id
_entity.type
_entity.pdbx_description
1 polymer ?
#
loop_
_entity_poly.entity_id
_entity_poly.type
_entity_poly.pdbx_seq_one_letter_code
_entity_poly.pdbx_strand_id
1 'polypeptide(L)'
;LCSECKTCFSGRSIDVKEIDSAKLKRTSYLRSLIKSASLPPVSSRFKVFIIDECQLLCQETWGTLFNSLDNFSQHSVFILVTSELEKLPRNLLSRTQ
;
A
#
# COMPACT_ATOMS: atom_id res chain seq x y z
N LEU A 1 21.18 -2.31 -15.26
CA LEU A 1 19.78 -2.45 -14.80
C LEU A 1 19.20 -3.79 -15.28
N CYS A 2 18.60 -4.57 -14.39
CA CYS A 2 17.84 -5.78 -14.74
C CYS A 2 16.47 -5.45 -15.37
N SER A 3 15.75 -6.46 -15.86
CA SER A 3 14.41 -6.34 -16.48
C SER A 3 13.39 -5.70 -15.54
N GLU A 4 13.43 -6.06 -14.27
CA GLU A 4 12.49 -5.59 -13.25
C GLU A 4 12.71 -4.12 -12.97
N CYS A 5 13.98 -3.71 -12.77
CA CYS A 5 14.32 -2.30 -12.59
C CYS A 5 13.88 -1.47 -13.80
N LYS A 6 14.14 -1.93 -15.04
CA LYS A 6 13.70 -1.21 -16.25
C LYS A 6 12.17 -1.05 -16.29
N THR A 7 11.43 -2.10 -15.93
CA THR A 7 9.96 -2.07 -15.90
C THR A 7 9.45 -1.10 -14.83
N CYS A 8 10.02 -1.16 -13.63
CA CYS A 8 9.70 -0.27 -12.51
C CYS A 8 9.96 1.20 -12.86
N PHE A 9 11.17 1.54 -13.33
CA PHE A 9 11.51 2.92 -13.72
C PHE A 9 10.71 3.44 -14.91
N SER A 10 10.12 2.55 -15.72
CA SER A 10 9.20 2.95 -16.79
C SER A 10 7.76 3.20 -16.33
N GLY A 11 7.45 3.00 -15.04
CA GLY A 11 6.09 3.12 -14.50
C GLY A 11 5.11 2.04 -14.97
N ARG A 12 5.61 0.96 -15.58
CA ARG A 12 4.79 -0.12 -16.16
C ARG A 12 4.77 -1.40 -15.33
N SER A 13 5.33 -1.35 -14.13
CA SER A 13 5.29 -2.52 -13.24
C SER A 13 3.87 -2.76 -12.74
N ILE A 14 3.36 -3.97 -12.97
CA ILE A 14 2.03 -4.37 -12.48
C ILE A 14 2.05 -4.60 -10.97
N ASP A 15 3.22 -4.98 -10.44
CA ASP A 15 3.43 -5.33 -9.05
C ASP A 15 3.87 -4.13 -8.20
N VAL A 16 4.10 -2.95 -8.78
CA VAL A 16 4.37 -1.71 -8.05
C VAL A 16 3.23 -0.73 -8.31
N LYS A 17 2.52 -0.32 -7.27
CA LYS A 17 1.36 0.57 -7.37
C LYS A 17 1.54 1.79 -6.50
N GLU A 18 1.56 2.95 -7.14
CA GLU A 18 1.51 4.25 -6.48
C GLU A 18 0.05 4.68 -6.28
N ILE A 19 -0.27 5.04 -5.05
CA ILE A 19 -1.63 5.34 -4.60
C ILE A 19 -1.61 6.67 -3.85
N ASP A 20 -2.34 7.64 -4.39
CA ASP A 20 -2.70 8.84 -3.65
C ASP A 20 -3.74 8.47 -2.57
N SER A 21 -3.43 8.77 -1.32
CA SER A 21 -4.28 8.50 -0.15
C SER A 21 -5.70 9.05 -0.29
N ALA A 22 -5.91 10.16 -1.02
CA ALA A 22 -7.24 10.71 -1.27
C ALA A 22 -8.15 9.74 -2.03
N LYS A 23 -7.59 8.85 -2.87
CA LYS A 23 -8.35 7.82 -3.60
C LYS A 23 -8.92 6.75 -2.67
N LEU A 24 -8.23 6.48 -1.55
CA LEU A 24 -8.62 5.44 -0.59
C LEU A 24 -9.80 5.84 0.31
N LYS A 25 -10.28 7.08 0.23
CA LYS A 25 -11.55 7.52 0.81
C LYS A 25 -12.76 6.83 0.16
N ARG A 26 -12.62 6.34 -1.09
CA ARG A 26 -13.66 5.57 -1.77
C ARG A 26 -13.58 4.10 -1.35
N THR A 27 -14.63 3.61 -0.70
CA THR A 27 -14.71 2.22 -0.21
C THR A 27 -14.43 1.18 -1.30
N SER A 28 -14.86 1.43 -2.55
CA SER A 28 -14.60 0.54 -3.69
C SER A 28 -13.11 0.42 -4.02
N TYR A 29 -12.37 1.53 -3.93
CA TYR A 29 -10.93 1.55 -4.20
C TYR A 29 -10.17 0.82 -3.10
N LEU A 30 -10.53 1.05 -1.83
CA LEU A 30 -9.96 0.33 -0.68
C LEU A 30 -10.17 -1.18 -0.77
N ARG A 31 -11.38 -1.64 -1.10
CA ARG A 31 -11.66 -3.07 -1.30
C ARG A 31 -10.82 -3.67 -2.44
N SER A 32 -10.62 -2.92 -3.52
CA SER A 32 -9.77 -3.34 -4.64
C SER A 32 -8.31 -3.45 -4.23
N LEU A 33 -7.81 -2.50 -3.43
CA LEU A 33 -6.46 -2.54 -2.85
C LEU A 33 -6.27 -3.80 -1.99
N ILE A 34 -7.18 -4.04 -1.05
CA ILE A 34 -7.15 -5.21 -0.14
C ILE A 34 -7.15 -6.50 -0.96
N LYS A 35 -8.07 -6.64 -1.93
CA LYS A 35 -8.10 -7.80 -2.84
C LYS A 35 -6.79 -7.97 -3.60
N SER A 36 -6.21 -6.88 -4.09
CA SER A 36 -4.93 -6.91 -4.80
C SER A 36 -3.78 -7.34 -3.89
N ALA A 37 -3.78 -6.93 -2.63
CA ALA A 37 -2.76 -7.24 -1.63
C ALA A 37 -2.85 -8.67 -1.08
N SER A 38 -4.04 -9.29 -1.14
CA SER A 38 -4.23 -10.71 -0.83
C SER A 38 -3.71 -11.65 -1.91
N LEU A 39 -3.46 -11.15 -3.12
CA LEU A 39 -2.92 -11.95 -4.23
C LEU A 39 -1.40 -11.81 -4.31
N PRO A 40 -0.67 -12.90 -4.64
CA PRO A 40 0.77 -12.82 -4.86
C PRO A 40 1.14 -11.84 -6.00
N PRO A 41 2.42 -11.44 -6.09
CA PRO A 41 2.92 -10.70 -7.25
C PRO A 41 2.81 -11.53 -8.53
N VAL A 42 2.68 -10.86 -9.67
CA VAL A 42 2.50 -11.47 -10.99
C VAL A 42 3.83 -11.90 -11.59
N SER A 43 4.84 -11.04 -11.54
CA SER A 43 6.16 -11.29 -12.12
C SER A 43 7.33 -10.86 -11.25
N SER A 44 7.07 -10.03 -10.23
CA SER A 44 8.08 -9.53 -9.31
C SER A 44 8.21 -10.41 -8.07
N ARG A 45 9.30 -10.28 -7.32
CA ARG A 45 9.47 -10.96 -6.02
C ARG A 45 8.51 -10.44 -4.94
N PHE A 46 8.13 -9.17 -5.04
CA PHE A 46 7.25 -8.50 -4.11
C PHE A 46 6.20 -7.69 -4.86
N LYS A 47 5.04 -7.52 -4.22
CA LYS A 47 3.98 -6.63 -4.66
C LYS A 47 3.97 -5.40 -3.75
N VAL A 48 4.39 -4.26 -4.27
CA VAL A 48 4.64 -3.05 -3.50
C VAL A 48 3.50 -2.05 -3.72
N PHE A 49 2.96 -1.56 -2.62
CA PHE A 49 1.96 -0.50 -2.60
C PHE A 49 2.57 0.73 -1.93
N ILE A 50 2.76 1.80 -2.69
CA ILE A 50 3.29 3.06 -2.21
C ILE A 50 2.08 3.98 -1.99
N ILE A 51 1.79 4.31 -0.73
CA ILE A 51 0.71 5.21 -0.36
C ILE A 51 1.33 6.56 0.00
N ASP A 52 1.17 7.51 -0.90
CA ASP A 52 1.64 8.88 -0.71
C ASP A 52 0.64 9.70 0.11
N GLU A 53 1.15 10.68 0.85
CA GLU A 53 0.35 11.54 1.74
C GLU A 53 -0.56 10.73 2.68
N CYS A 54 -0.05 9.64 3.28
CA CYS A 54 -0.86 8.67 4.02
C CYS A 54 -1.57 9.27 5.25
N GLN A 55 -1.12 10.42 5.74
CA GLN A 55 -1.80 11.19 6.80
C GLN A 55 -3.20 11.69 6.39
N LEU A 56 -3.55 11.69 5.11
CA LEU A 56 -4.90 12.07 4.63
C LEU A 56 -5.91 10.91 4.66
N LEU A 57 -5.48 9.69 5.05
CA LEU A 57 -6.38 8.55 5.22
C LEU A 57 -7.31 8.76 6.42
N CYS A 58 -8.60 8.46 6.24
CA CYS A 58 -9.55 8.51 7.34
C CYS A 58 -9.39 7.32 8.29
N GLN A 59 -9.89 7.47 9.51
CA GLN A 59 -9.80 6.45 10.56
C GLN A 59 -10.44 5.10 10.15
N GLU A 60 -11.54 5.14 9.40
CA GLU A 60 -12.21 3.94 8.90
C GLU A 60 -11.34 3.16 7.90
N THR A 61 -10.63 3.87 7.03
CA THR A 61 -9.68 3.26 6.08
C THR A 61 -8.53 2.59 6.82
N TRP A 62 -7.96 3.25 7.84
CA TRP A 62 -6.91 2.65 8.67
C TRP A 62 -7.39 1.37 9.37
N GLY A 63 -8.57 1.42 10.00
CA GLY A 63 -9.15 0.25 10.67
C GLY A 63 -9.35 -0.92 9.72
N THR A 64 -9.88 -0.65 8.52
CA THR A 64 -10.10 -1.69 7.50
C THR A 64 -8.79 -2.30 6.99
N LEU A 65 -7.75 -1.48 6.76
CA LEU A 65 -6.42 -1.96 6.37
C LEU A 65 -5.82 -2.87 7.44
N PHE A 66 -5.87 -2.46 8.71
CA PHE A 66 -5.31 -3.24 9.82
C PHE A 66 -6.04 -4.56 10.04
N ASN A 67 -7.38 -4.55 9.97
CA ASN A 67 -8.18 -5.77 10.08
C ASN A 67 -7.95 -6.74 8.91
N SER A 68 -7.36 -6.28 7.82
CA SER A 68 -7.07 -7.09 6.63
C SER A 68 -5.63 -7.60 6.56
N LEU A 69 -4.74 -7.20 7.49
CA LEU A 69 -3.31 -7.54 7.45
C LEU A 69 -3.06 -9.04 7.37
N ASP A 70 -3.83 -9.83 8.14
CA ASP A 70 -3.67 -11.29 8.19
C ASP A 70 -4.05 -11.98 6.87
N ASN A 71 -4.80 -11.30 6.00
CA ASN A 71 -5.25 -11.81 4.70
C ASN A 71 -4.33 -11.38 3.54
N PHE A 72 -3.25 -10.67 3.81
CA PHE A 72 -2.32 -10.24 2.77
C PHE A 72 -1.34 -11.35 2.40
N SER A 73 -0.93 -11.36 1.14
CA SER A 73 0.15 -12.23 0.68
C SER A 73 1.42 -11.90 1.47
N GLN A 74 2.23 -12.91 1.82
CA GLN A 74 3.53 -12.74 2.47
C GLN A 74 4.54 -11.92 1.62
N HIS A 75 4.23 -11.71 0.34
CA HIS A 75 5.02 -10.92 -0.59
C HIS A 75 4.47 -9.49 -0.81
N SER A 76 3.43 -9.10 -0.09
CA SER A 76 2.88 -7.75 -0.15
C SER A 76 3.64 -6.80 0.78
N VAL A 77 4.08 -5.68 0.23
CA VAL A 77 4.84 -4.64 0.95
C VAL A 77 4.09 -3.32 0.83
N PHE A 78 3.87 -2.65 1.96
CA PHE A 78 3.29 -1.31 2.00
C PHE A 78 4.37 -0.31 2.38
N ILE A 79 4.56 0.70 1.53
CA ILE A 79 5.42 1.84 1.79
C ILE A 79 4.50 3.03 2.02
N LEU A 80 4.53 3.59 3.24
CA LEU A 80 3.72 4.72 3.63
C LEU A 80 4.60 5.96 3.63
N VAL A 81 4.19 7.00 2.90
CA VAL A 81 4.92 8.28 2.81
C VAL A 81 4.06 9.36 3.46
N THR A 82 4.68 10.18 4.30
CA THR A 82 4.04 11.32 4.99
C THR A 82 5.08 12.41 5.24
N SER A 83 4.64 13.68 5.20
CA SER A 83 5.41 14.81 5.71
C SER A 83 5.06 15.17 7.16
N GLU A 84 4.01 14.56 7.72
CA GLU A 84 3.39 14.92 9.00
C GLU A 84 3.20 13.65 9.86
N LEU A 85 4.28 13.17 10.48
CA LEU A 85 4.30 11.90 11.21
C LEU A 85 3.34 11.91 12.41
N GLU A 86 3.22 13.05 13.08
CA GLU A 86 2.37 13.28 14.24
C GLU A 86 0.86 13.18 13.94
N LYS A 87 0.46 13.30 12.67
CA LYS A 87 -0.93 13.10 12.24
C LYS A 87 -1.30 11.62 12.07
N LEU A 88 -0.33 10.71 12.12
CA LEU A 88 -0.58 9.29 11.96
C LEU A 88 -1.14 8.65 13.26
N PRO A 89 -2.02 7.64 13.14
CA PRO A 89 -2.52 6.90 14.31
C PRO A 89 -1.37 6.25 15.10
N ARG A 90 -1.37 6.39 16.43
CA ARG A 90 -0.29 5.81 17.27
C ARG A 90 -0.16 4.29 17.15
N ASN A 91 -1.27 3.58 16.93
CA ASN A 91 -1.28 2.13 16.72
C ASN A 91 -0.65 1.70 15.38
N LEU A 92 -0.56 2.60 14.39
CA LEU A 92 0.20 2.38 13.17
C LEU A 92 1.69 2.35 13.49
N LEU A 93 2.17 3.36 14.23
CA LEU A 93 3.60 3.53 14.53
C LEU A 93 4.18 2.33 15.30
N SER A 94 3.37 1.64 16.11
CA SER A 94 3.78 0.40 16.80
C SER A 94 3.90 -0.83 15.90
N ARG A 95 3.38 -0.75 14.67
CA ARG A 95 3.28 -1.87 13.69
C ARG A 95 4.13 -1.63 12.44
N THR A 96 4.72 -0.45 12.31
CA THR A 96 5.64 -0.07 11.23
C THR A 96 7.08 -0.13 11.72
N GLN A 97 7.99 -0.53 10.85
CA GLN A 97 9.43 -0.65 11.13
C GLN A 97 10.21 0.45 10.43
#